data_AF-A0A8G1VMK5-F1
#
_entry.id   AF-A0A8G1VMK5-F1
#
_cell.length_a   1.000
_cell.length_b   1.000
_cell.length_c   1.000
_cell.angle_alpha   90.00
_cell.angle_beta   90.00
_cell.angle_gamma   90.00
#
_symmetry.space_group_name_H-M   'P 1'
#
loop_
_entity.id
_entity.type
_entity.pdbx_description
1 polymer ?
#
loop_
_entity_poly.entity_id
_entity_poly.type
_entity_poly.pdbx_seq_one_letter_code
_entity_poly.pdbx_strand_id
1 'polypeptide(L)'
;MHWFALLKSMATNPSTLLAILSNIRNGIYSDFEIKCHPSTFNVHRCIVCPQSPFFEKALCGEFQEAKTKVVTIHDDPTIISKMIDYFYRGDYDETPDKKHPANNPEYETPTTKAHVSIAMYNVADKYAVEPLMALAKKKLENRLTLAWSNKEFLRIIEKVYGPDSPPNSKLRDTVASFAVEHIATLKEIPAFRETRMEYPQFSYDFATFLIERLSRVDRKIRKRSALWLTLGRQDHDNLGY
;
A
#
# COMPACT_ATOMS: atom_id res chain seq x y z
N MET A 1 -17.12 25.76 30.81
CA MET A 1 -17.80 24.44 30.76
C MET A 1 -18.55 24.16 29.45
N HIS A 2 -18.91 25.17 28.64
CA HIS A 2 -19.55 24.96 27.33
C HIS A 2 -18.67 24.30 26.25
N TRP A 3 -17.35 24.56 26.27
CA TRP A 3 -16.39 23.95 25.31
C TRP A 3 -16.29 22.42 25.46
N PHE A 4 -16.28 21.91 26.69
CA PHE A 4 -16.26 20.47 26.95
C PHE A 4 -17.57 19.76 26.58
N ALA A 5 -18.70 20.46 26.65
CA ALA A 5 -20.00 19.95 26.20
C ALA A 5 -20.08 19.89 24.66
N LEU A 6 -19.52 20.89 23.97
CA LEU A 6 -19.36 20.89 22.51
C LEU A 6 -18.41 19.77 22.04
N LEU A 7 -17.28 19.55 22.73
CA LEU A 7 -16.38 18.42 22.45
C LEU A 7 -17.05 17.06 22.69
N LYS A 8 -17.83 16.91 23.77
CA LYS A 8 -18.62 15.68 24.01
C LYS A 8 -19.72 15.48 22.96
N SER A 9 -20.34 16.56 22.48
CA SER A 9 -21.34 16.54 21.42
C SER A 9 -20.76 16.33 20.01
N MET A 10 -19.50 16.71 19.77
CA MET A 10 -18.78 16.45 18.52
C MET A 10 -18.12 15.07 18.51
N ALA A 11 -17.83 14.51 19.69
CA ALA A 11 -17.29 13.17 19.89
C ALA A 11 -18.31 12.04 19.67
N THR A 12 -19.58 12.33 19.39
CA THR A 12 -20.60 11.30 19.11
C THR A 12 -20.68 10.88 17.64
N ASN A 13 -19.97 11.55 16.73
CA ASN A 13 -19.85 11.14 15.33
C ASN A 13 -18.38 11.18 14.87
N PRO A 14 -17.77 10.04 14.52
CA PRO A 14 -16.40 9.98 13.99
C PRO A 14 -16.15 10.94 12.81
N SER A 15 -17.17 11.26 12.01
CA SER A 15 -17.05 12.20 10.88
C SER A 15 -16.81 13.65 11.32
N THR A 16 -17.42 14.09 12.42
CA THR A 16 -17.26 15.45 12.96
C THR A 16 -15.85 15.65 13.50
N LEU A 17 -15.31 14.66 14.23
CA LEU A 17 -13.93 14.70 14.71
C LEU A 17 -12.94 14.78 13.54
N LEU A 18 -13.08 13.93 12.52
CA LEU A 18 -12.23 13.98 11.32
C LEU A 18 -12.30 15.32 10.60
N ALA A 19 -13.48 15.94 10.52
CA ALA A 19 -13.63 17.27 9.92
C ALA A 19 -12.84 18.34 10.71
N ILE A 20 -12.88 18.30 12.05
CA ILE A 20 -12.10 19.21 12.90
C ILE A 20 -10.59 19.00 12.70
N LEU A 21 -10.13 17.74 12.72
CA LEU A 21 -8.73 17.41 12.52
C LEU A 21 -8.27 17.89 11.12
N SER A 22 -9.06 17.61 10.08
CA SER A 22 -8.81 18.11 8.72
C SER A 22 -8.62 19.63 8.66
N ASN A 23 -9.38 20.41 9.44
CA ASN A 23 -9.30 21.87 9.42
C ASN A 23 -7.97 22.42 9.99
N ILE A 24 -7.34 21.70 10.92
CA ILE A 24 -6.07 22.10 11.52
C ILE A 24 -4.84 21.53 10.79
N ARG A 25 -5.05 20.80 9.67
CA ARG A 25 -3.96 20.28 8.83
C ARG A 25 -3.03 21.38 8.28
N ASN A 26 -3.50 22.63 8.21
CA ASN A 26 -2.73 23.79 7.80
C ASN A 26 -1.61 24.20 8.80
N GLY A 27 -1.54 23.58 9.97
CA GLY A 27 -0.51 23.81 10.97
C GLY A 27 -0.85 24.89 12.00
N ILE A 28 -2.06 25.45 12.01
CA ILE A 28 -2.47 26.34 13.11
C ILE A 28 -2.47 25.53 14.42
N TYR A 29 -1.75 26.02 15.43
CA TYR A 29 -1.50 25.36 16.73
C TYR A 29 -0.52 24.19 16.71
N SER A 30 0.27 24.03 15.64
CA SER A 30 1.31 23.01 15.57
C SER A 30 2.36 23.17 16.66
N ASP A 31 2.82 22.05 17.21
CA ASP A 31 3.86 21.94 18.24
C ASP A 31 5.01 21.00 17.80
N PHE A 32 5.05 20.65 16.51
CA PHE A 32 6.05 19.77 15.90
C PHE A 32 6.29 20.11 14.43
N GLU A 33 7.55 20.11 14.02
CA GLU A 33 7.98 20.38 12.66
C GLU A 33 8.66 19.14 12.03
N ILE A 34 8.20 18.74 10.83
CA ILE A 34 8.85 17.73 10.00
C ILE A 34 9.55 18.45 8.84
N LYS A 35 10.87 18.37 8.78
CA LYS A 35 11.68 18.90 7.68
C LYS A 35 11.91 17.81 6.64
N CYS A 36 11.43 18.01 5.43
CA CYS A 36 11.59 17.11 4.30
C CYS A 36 11.98 17.93 3.07
N HIS A 37 13.27 18.19 2.89
CA HIS A 37 13.75 19.21 1.97
C HIS A 37 13.22 19.01 0.54
N PRO A 38 12.71 20.07 -0.14
CA PRO A 38 12.70 21.49 0.28
C PRO A 38 11.48 21.93 1.10
N SER A 39 10.61 21.00 1.50
CA SER A 39 9.39 21.28 2.24
C SER A 39 9.58 21.18 3.76
N THR A 40 8.80 21.98 4.47
CA THR A 40 8.69 21.90 5.93
C THR A 40 7.22 21.81 6.28
N PHE A 41 6.87 20.87 7.16
CA PHE A 41 5.50 20.61 7.57
C PHE A 41 5.30 20.87 9.05
N ASN A 42 4.46 21.84 9.37
CA ASN A 42 3.99 22.12 10.72
C ASN A 42 2.83 21.19 11.06
N VAL A 43 3.01 20.37 12.10
CA VAL A 43 2.08 19.29 12.49
C VAL A 43 1.89 19.24 14.00
N HIS A 44 0.89 18.45 14.44
CA HIS A 44 0.53 18.31 15.85
C HIS A 44 1.00 16.97 16.40
N ARG A 45 1.76 17.00 17.50
CA ARG A 45 2.31 15.80 18.15
C ARG A 45 1.22 14.85 18.59
N CYS A 46 0.13 15.39 19.15
CA CYS A 46 -1.01 14.61 19.62
C CYS A 46 -1.77 13.87 18.50
N ILE A 47 -1.52 14.22 17.23
CA ILE A 47 -2.11 13.55 16.06
C ILE A 47 -1.10 12.57 15.45
N VAL A 48 0.16 13.00 15.28
CA VAL A 48 1.17 12.21 14.57
C VAL A 48 1.78 11.10 15.44
N CYS A 49 2.16 11.40 16.68
CA CYS A 49 2.85 10.42 17.54
C CYS A 49 2.02 9.16 17.81
N PRO A 50 0.72 9.24 18.16
CA PRO A 50 -0.07 8.02 18.43
C PRO A 50 -0.26 7.12 17.21
N GLN A 51 -0.03 7.63 16.00
CA GLN A 51 -0.20 6.90 14.74
C GLN A 51 1.13 6.36 14.18
N SER A 52 2.27 6.78 14.73
CA SER A 52 3.60 6.40 14.26
C SER A 52 4.55 6.20 15.44
N PRO A 53 4.88 4.94 15.78
CA PRO A 53 5.89 4.61 16.79
C PRO A 53 7.25 5.24 16.49
N PHE A 54 7.58 5.49 15.22
CA PHE A 54 8.78 6.23 14.84
C PHE A 54 8.76 7.66 15.37
N PHE A 55 7.71 8.44 15.06
CA PHE A 55 7.61 9.83 15.51
C PHE A 55 7.39 9.94 17.02
N GLU A 56 6.68 8.99 17.64
CA GLU A 56 6.57 8.90 19.10
C GLU A 56 7.95 8.76 19.75
N LYS A 57 8.75 7.78 19.31
CA LYS A 57 10.10 7.56 19.86
C LYS A 57 11.03 8.74 19.60
N ALA A 58 10.97 9.35 18.42
CA ALA A 58 11.78 10.51 18.08
C ALA A 58 11.49 11.71 19.02
N LEU A 59 10.24 11.90 19.45
CA LEU A 59 9.81 13.08 20.20
C LEU A 59 9.69 12.87 21.72
N CYS A 60 9.65 11.63 22.17
CA CYS A 60 9.57 11.24 23.59
C CYS A 60 10.88 10.63 24.13
N GLY A 61 11.87 10.38 23.26
CA GLY A 61 13.19 9.89 23.66
C GLY A 61 14.11 10.98 24.20
N GLU A 62 15.40 10.66 24.29
CA GLU A 62 16.44 11.57 24.81
C GLU A 62 17.22 12.31 23.70
N PHE A 63 16.86 12.08 22.44
CA PHE A 63 17.54 12.65 21.28
C PHE A 63 17.23 14.15 21.09
N GLN A 64 17.98 14.81 20.21
CA GLN A 64 17.84 16.26 19.98
C GLN A 64 16.44 16.63 19.50
N GLU A 65 15.80 15.77 18.71
CA GLU A 65 14.44 15.90 18.18
C GLU A 65 13.41 16.06 19.30
N ALA A 66 13.60 15.37 20.43
CA ALA A 66 12.74 15.52 21.60
C ALA A 66 12.89 16.90 22.24
N LYS A 67 14.04 17.56 22.13
CA LYS A 67 14.27 18.93 22.64
C LYS A 67 13.82 19.99 21.64
N THR A 68 14.19 19.83 20.37
CA THR A 68 13.92 20.82 19.31
C THR A 68 12.49 20.75 18.78
N LYS A 69 11.82 19.60 18.93
CA LYS A 69 10.54 19.28 18.27
C LYS A 69 10.63 19.43 16.76
N VAL A 70 11.79 19.09 16.20
CA VAL A 70 12.07 19.07 14.77
C VAL A 70 12.59 17.70 14.40
N VAL A 71 11.96 17.03 13.43
CA VAL A 71 12.46 15.77 12.85
C VAL A 71 12.78 16.02 11.39
N THR A 72 14.00 15.68 10.98
CA THR A 72 14.43 15.79 9.57
C THR A 72 14.35 14.43 8.90
N ILE A 73 13.73 14.38 7.74
CA ILE A 73 13.56 13.18 6.91
C ILE A 73 13.97 13.48 5.45
N HIS A 74 14.28 12.43 4.70
CA HIS A 74 14.91 12.50 3.37
C HIS A 74 14.12 11.74 2.31
N ASP A 75 12.79 11.69 2.42
CA ASP A 75 11.91 11.06 1.44
C ASP A 75 11.32 12.09 0.47
N ASP A 76 10.52 11.63 -0.49
CA ASP A 76 9.78 12.50 -1.40
C ASP A 76 8.80 13.40 -0.61
N PRO A 77 8.93 14.74 -0.67
CA PRO A 77 8.07 15.67 0.07
C PRO A 77 6.60 15.60 -0.33
N THR A 78 6.27 15.23 -1.57
CA THR A 78 4.89 15.05 -2.03
C THR A 78 4.24 13.84 -1.37
N ILE A 79 4.98 12.74 -1.25
CA ILE A 79 4.54 11.53 -0.55
C ILE A 79 4.43 11.77 0.96
N ILE A 80 5.38 12.49 1.56
CA ILE A 80 5.29 12.88 2.97
C ILE A 80 4.07 13.77 3.22
N SER A 81 3.78 14.73 2.34
CA SER A 81 2.57 15.55 2.47
C SER A 81 1.30 14.70 2.49
N LYS A 82 1.21 13.69 1.62
CA LYS A 82 0.08 12.74 1.56
C LYS A 82 0.00 11.83 2.80
N MET A 83 1.14 11.40 3.34
CA MET A 83 1.19 10.67 4.63
C MET A 83 0.69 11.56 5.78
N ILE A 84 1.07 12.83 5.80
CA ILE A 84 0.54 13.75 6.80
C ILE A 84 -0.95 13.96 6.58
N ASP A 85 -1.44 14.11 5.34
CA ASP A 85 -2.89 14.18 5.09
C ASP A 85 -3.64 12.97 5.64
N TYR A 86 -3.08 11.77 5.49
CA TYR A 86 -3.61 10.56 6.13
C TYR A 86 -3.74 10.70 7.65
N PHE A 87 -2.74 11.21 8.36
CA PHE A 87 -2.82 11.38 9.82
C PHE A 87 -3.99 12.25 10.28
N TYR A 88 -4.44 13.22 9.47
CA TYR A 88 -5.55 14.12 9.83
C TYR A 88 -6.89 13.68 9.26
N ARG A 89 -6.90 12.92 8.16
CA ARG A 89 -8.11 12.62 7.38
C ARG A 89 -8.49 11.14 7.40
N GLY A 90 -7.57 10.25 7.78
CA GLY A 90 -7.73 8.79 7.69
C GLY A 90 -7.66 8.24 6.26
N ASP A 91 -7.43 9.10 5.27
CA ASP A 91 -7.26 8.74 3.85
C ASP A 91 -6.29 9.72 3.17
N TYR A 92 -5.80 9.35 2.00
CA TYR A 92 -4.93 10.17 1.17
C TYR A 92 -5.32 10.10 -0.31
N ASP A 93 -5.03 11.17 -1.04
CA ASP A 93 -5.25 11.25 -2.48
C ASP A 93 -4.12 10.57 -3.25
N GLU A 94 -4.50 9.54 -4.03
CA GLU A 94 -3.60 8.79 -4.91
C GLU A 94 -3.24 9.55 -6.19
N THR A 95 -3.84 10.72 -6.46
CA THR A 95 -3.46 11.48 -7.66
C THR A 95 -2.00 11.93 -7.58
N PRO A 96 -1.20 11.66 -8.64
CA PRO A 96 0.12 12.22 -8.79
C PRO A 96 0.12 13.74 -8.73
N ASP A 97 1.06 14.31 -7.99
CA ASP A 97 1.24 15.75 -7.95
C ASP A 97 1.80 16.27 -9.28
N LYS A 98 1.12 17.26 -9.89
CA LYS A 98 1.53 17.84 -11.17
C LYS A 98 2.80 18.69 -11.09
N LYS A 99 3.14 19.16 -9.89
CA LYS A 99 4.31 19.99 -9.61
C LYS A 99 5.07 19.35 -8.46
N HIS A 100 6.21 18.75 -8.77
CA HIS A 100 7.09 18.22 -7.74
C HIS A 100 7.95 19.36 -7.18
N PRO A 101 7.96 19.60 -5.86
CA PRO A 101 8.64 20.74 -5.27
C PRO A 101 10.17 20.58 -5.26
N ALA A 102 10.68 19.36 -5.39
CA ALA A 102 12.12 19.13 -5.54
C ALA A 102 12.47 19.04 -7.02
N ASN A 103 13.42 19.87 -7.48
CA ASN A 103 14.13 19.71 -8.76
C ASN A 103 15.25 18.66 -8.67
N ASN A 104 15.22 17.78 -7.65
CA ASN A 104 16.25 16.77 -7.45
C ASN A 104 15.98 15.56 -8.36
N PRO A 105 16.89 15.23 -9.31
CA PRO A 105 16.74 14.06 -10.18
C PRO A 105 16.77 12.71 -9.42
N GLU A 106 17.16 12.67 -8.14
CA GLU A 106 17.12 11.44 -7.33
C GLU A 106 15.70 11.00 -6.96
N TYR A 107 14.71 11.90 -6.93
CA TYR A 107 13.33 11.52 -6.65
C TYR A 107 12.62 11.13 -7.93
N GLU A 108 12.38 9.83 -8.13
CA GLU A 108 11.52 9.38 -9.21
C GLU A 108 10.06 9.68 -8.86
N THR A 109 9.56 10.78 -9.40
CA THR A 109 8.19 11.26 -9.14
C THR A 109 7.15 10.20 -9.50
N PRO A 110 6.22 9.85 -8.60
CA PRO A 110 5.14 8.91 -8.90
C PRO A 110 4.30 9.41 -10.08
N THR A 111 4.26 8.66 -11.18
CA THR A 111 3.52 9.07 -12.39
C THR A 111 2.08 8.55 -12.44
N THR A 112 1.71 7.60 -11.58
CA THR A 112 0.37 6.98 -11.59
C THR A 112 -0.17 6.77 -10.17
N LYS A 113 -1.48 6.54 -10.04
CA LYS A 113 -2.10 6.21 -8.76
C LYS A 113 -1.51 4.96 -8.10
N ALA A 114 -1.14 3.97 -8.91
CA ALA A 114 -0.46 2.77 -8.41
C ALA A 114 0.90 3.11 -7.82
N HIS A 115 1.68 3.97 -8.49
CA HIS A 115 2.99 4.41 -7.98
C HIS A 115 2.85 5.19 -6.67
N VAL A 116 1.85 6.07 -6.57
CA VAL A 116 1.57 6.79 -5.30
C VAL A 116 1.23 5.79 -4.20
N SER A 117 0.37 4.80 -4.45
CA SER A 117 0.04 3.79 -3.44
C SER A 117 1.22 2.90 -3.03
N ILE A 118 2.14 2.57 -3.95
CA ILE A 118 3.37 1.84 -3.60
C ILE A 118 4.30 2.72 -2.76
N ALA A 119 4.52 3.98 -3.16
CA ALA A 119 5.36 4.91 -2.41
C ALA A 119 4.79 5.17 -1.00
N MET A 120 3.46 5.32 -0.89
CA MET A 120 2.75 5.45 0.38
C MET A 120 2.91 4.21 1.26
N TYR A 121 2.89 3.01 0.69
CA TYR A 121 3.19 1.78 1.42
C TYR A 121 4.62 1.78 1.97
N ASN A 122 5.61 2.14 1.14
CA ASN A 122 7.01 2.13 1.53
C ASN A 122 7.30 3.15 2.64
N VAL A 123 6.76 4.38 2.56
CA VAL A 123 6.93 5.36 3.66
C VAL A 123 6.17 4.92 4.92
N ALA A 124 5.00 4.30 4.78
CA ALA A 124 4.26 3.79 5.92
C ALA A 124 5.02 2.66 6.64
N ASP A 125 5.69 1.78 5.91
CA ASP A 125 6.60 0.78 6.49
C ASP A 125 7.76 1.45 7.23
N LYS A 126 8.45 2.38 6.56
CA LYS A 126 9.59 3.14 7.11
C LYS A 126 9.25 3.88 8.41
N TYR A 127 8.05 4.49 8.48
CA TYR A 127 7.58 5.27 9.62
C TYR A 127 6.65 4.48 10.56
N ALA A 128 6.58 3.15 10.40
CA ALA A 128 5.81 2.24 11.24
C ALA A 128 4.31 2.60 11.36
N VAL A 129 3.68 3.00 10.26
CA VAL A 129 2.25 3.34 10.19
C VAL A 129 1.46 2.17 9.58
N GLU A 130 1.31 1.07 10.33
CA GLU A 130 0.68 -0.17 9.82
C GLU A 130 -0.72 0.03 9.19
N PRO A 131 -1.63 0.83 9.77
CA PRO A 131 -2.95 1.06 9.15
C PRO A 131 -2.85 1.76 7.78
N LEU A 132 -1.84 2.61 7.57
CA LEU A 132 -1.57 3.23 6.27
C LEU A 132 -1.00 2.23 5.27
N MET A 133 -0.12 1.31 5.70
CA MET A 133 0.35 0.21 4.84
C MET A 133 -0.84 -0.63 4.33
N ALA A 134 -1.78 -0.97 5.22
CA ALA A 134 -2.98 -1.73 4.85
C ALA A 134 -3.87 -0.97 3.86
N LEU A 135 -4.08 0.34 4.08
CA LEU A 135 -4.85 1.19 3.17
C LEU A 135 -4.18 1.30 1.80
N ALA A 136 -2.88 1.54 1.76
CA ALA A 136 -2.12 1.68 0.53
C ALA A 136 -2.10 0.39 -0.30
N LYS A 137 -1.95 -0.77 0.37
CA LYS A 137 -2.10 -2.09 -0.25
C LYS A 137 -3.49 -2.26 -0.88
N LYS A 138 -4.56 -1.95 -0.12
CA LYS A 138 -5.95 -2.05 -0.60
C LYS A 138 -6.21 -1.15 -1.81
N LYS A 139 -5.67 0.07 -1.79
CA LYS A 139 -5.77 1.02 -2.90
C LYS A 139 -5.06 0.51 -4.16
N LEU A 140 -3.88 -0.08 -4.02
CA LEU A 140 -3.19 -0.76 -5.13
C LEU A 140 -4.01 -1.94 -5.68
N GLU A 141 -4.55 -2.80 -4.82
CA GLU A 141 -5.41 -3.93 -5.22
C GLU A 141 -6.65 -3.47 -6.00
N ASN A 142 -7.31 -2.40 -5.55
CA ASN A 142 -8.43 -1.80 -6.26
C ASN A 142 -8.01 -1.25 -7.63
N ARG A 143 -6.85 -0.60 -7.73
CA ARG A 143 -6.32 -0.08 -9.00
C ARG A 143 -6.04 -1.20 -10.00
N LEU A 144 -5.41 -2.28 -9.53
CA LEU A 144 -5.11 -3.47 -10.29
C LEU A 144 -6.38 -4.13 -10.82
N THR A 145 -7.39 -4.32 -9.97
CA THR A 145 -8.65 -4.98 -10.34
C THR A 145 -9.55 -4.12 -11.25
N LEU A 146 -9.64 -2.80 -11.01
CA LEU A 146 -10.62 -1.95 -11.70
C LEU A 146 -10.12 -1.35 -13.01
N ALA A 147 -8.82 -1.15 -13.19
CA ALA A 147 -8.30 -0.50 -14.39
C ALA A 147 -6.83 -0.85 -14.70
N TRP A 148 -6.54 -2.15 -14.69
CA TRP A 148 -5.30 -2.77 -15.17
C TRP A 148 -4.85 -2.20 -16.53
N SER A 149 -3.54 -1.96 -16.70
CA SER A 149 -2.88 -1.96 -18.02
C SER A 149 -1.56 -2.73 -17.97
N ASN A 150 -1.20 -3.42 -19.06
CA ASN A 150 0.04 -4.22 -19.08
C ASN A 150 1.28 -3.38 -18.78
N LYS A 151 1.38 -2.19 -19.40
CA LYS A 151 2.50 -1.28 -19.21
C LYS A 151 2.65 -0.80 -17.77
N GLU A 152 1.54 -0.42 -17.12
CA GLU A 152 1.57 -0.01 -15.71
C GLU A 152 1.88 -1.19 -14.80
N PHE A 153 1.34 -2.37 -15.10
CA PHE A 153 1.60 -3.56 -14.28
C PHE A 153 3.07 -3.97 -14.26
N LEU A 154 3.79 -3.89 -15.39
CA LEU A 154 5.23 -4.14 -15.42
C LEU A 154 6.00 -3.14 -14.54
N ARG A 155 5.64 -1.85 -14.60
CA ARG A 155 6.21 -0.82 -13.72
C ARG A 155 5.88 -1.05 -12.24
N ILE A 156 4.72 -1.61 -11.93
CA ILE A 156 4.37 -2.00 -10.56
C ILE A 156 5.31 -3.11 -10.07
N ILE A 157 5.64 -4.09 -10.92
CA ILE A 157 6.64 -5.12 -10.57
C ILE A 157 8.00 -4.46 -10.29
N GLU A 158 8.47 -3.60 -11.20
CA GLU A 158 9.73 -2.86 -11.04
C GLU A 158 9.78 -2.10 -9.72
N LYS A 159 8.69 -1.41 -9.34
CA LYS A 159 8.61 -0.63 -8.10
C LYS A 159 8.49 -1.46 -6.83
N VAL A 160 7.82 -2.61 -6.87
CA VAL A 160 7.61 -3.49 -5.70
C VAL A 160 8.80 -4.43 -5.44
N TYR A 161 9.55 -4.77 -6.49
CA TYR A 161 10.74 -5.62 -6.39
C TYR A 161 12.06 -4.86 -6.55
N GLY A 162 11.99 -3.57 -6.83
CA GLY A 162 13.14 -2.68 -6.93
C GLY A 162 13.76 -2.33 -5.57
N PRO A 163 14.89 -1.60 -5.59
CA PRO A 163 15.72 -1.33 -4.40
C PRO A 163 15.01 -0.47 -3.34
N ASP A 164 14.03 0.35 -3.74
CA ASP A 164 13.32 1.26 -2.83
C ASP A 164 12.18 0.58 -2.06
N SER A 165 11.88 -0.69 -2.34
CA SER A 165 10.82 -1.42 -1.66
C SER A 165 11.34 -2.21 -0.45
N PRO A 166 10.58 -2.27 0.66
CA PRO A 166 10.95 -3.08 1.81
C PRO A 166 11.24 -4.55 1.44
N PRO A 167 12.30 -5.18 1.99
CA PRO A 167 12.70 -6.55 1.64
C PRO A 167 11.62 -7.61 1.81
N ASN A 168 10.66 -7.42 2.73
CA ASN A 168 9.55 -8.32 3.02
C ASN A 168 8.18 -7.66 2.75
N SER A 169 8.12 -6.80 1.74
CA SER A 169 6.90 -6.08 1.38
C SER A 169 5.74 -7.02 1.08
N LYS A 170 4.61 -6.83 1.79
CA LYS A 170 3.36 -7.59 1.55
C LYS A 170 2.70 -7.25 0.22
N LEU A 171 3.23 -6.26 -0.53
CA LEU A 171 2.81 -5.98 -1.90
C LEU A 171 3.33 -7.04 -2.88
N ARG A 172 4.42 -7.75 -2.56
CA ARG A 172 5.00 -8.79 -3.42
C ARG A 172 4.00 -9.90 -3.70
N ASP A 173 3.34 -10.40 -2.66
CA ASP A 173 2.28 -11.41 -2.76
C ASP A 173 1.12 -10.93 -3.64
N THR A 174 0.68 -9.69 -3.46
CA THR A 174 -0.39 -9.08 -4.25
C THR A 174 0.00 -9.06 -5.73
N VAL A 175 1.20 -8.59 -6.07
CA VAL A 175 1.66 -8.49 -7.45
C VAL A 175 1.88 -9.87 -8.08
N ALA A 176 2.50 -10.80 -7.36
CA ALA A 176 2.76 -12.16 -7.84
C ALA A 176 1.45 -12.95 -8.04
N SER A 177 0.53 -12.94 -7.08
CA SER A 177 -0.77 -13.59 -7.20
C SER A 177 -1.55 -13.04 -8.39
N PHE A 178 -1.56 -11.72 -8.53
CA PHE A 178 -2.27 -11.06 -9.62
C PHE A 178 -1.68 -11.39 -11.00
N ALA A 179 -0.34 -11.46 -11.12
CA ALA A 179 0.30 -11.96 -12.33
C ALA A 179 -0.10 -13.41 -12.65
N VAL A 180 -0.19 -14.27 -11.63
CA VAL A 180 -0.63 -15.66 -11.79
C VAL A 180 -2.07 -15.71 -12.28
N GLU A 181 -2.97 -14.92 -11.70
CA GLU A 181 -4.38 -14.87 -12.12
C GLU A 181 -4.52 -14.48 -13.60
N HIS A 182 -3.70 -13.55 -14.07
CA HIS A 182 -3.76 -12.97 -15.42
C HIS A 182 -2.71 -13.55 -16.39
N ILE A 183 -2.14 -14.72 -16.06
CA ILE A 183 -1.05 -15.33 -16.83
C ILE A 183 -1.41 -15.61 -18.29
N ALA A 184 -2.70 -15.87 -18.58
CA ALA A 184 -3.16 -16.12 -19.95
C ALA A 184 -2.87 -14.94 -20.89
N THR A 185 -2.95 -13.71 -20.38
CA THR A 185 -2.62 -12.48 -21.11
C THR A 185 -1.13 -12.16 -21.00
N LEU A 186 -0.58 -12.23 -19.79
CA LEU A 186 0.80 -11.80 -19.53
C LEU A 186 1.86 -12.64 -20.25
N LYS A 187 1.62 -13.95 -20.44
CA LYS A 187 2.59 -14.85 -21.09
C LYS A 187 2.90 -14.47 -22.55
N GLU A 188 1.99 -13.77 -23.21
CA GLU A 188 2.13 -13.34 -24.60
C GLU A 188 2.91 -12.02 -24.74
N ILE A 189 3.28 -11.38 -23.61
CA ILE A 189 3.94 -10.08 -23.60
C ILE A 189 5.46 -10.28 -23.48
N PRO A 190 6.26 -9.90 -24.50
CA PRO A 190 7.72 -10.04 -24.44
C PRO A 190 8.33 -9.31 -23.23
N ALA A 191 7.88 -8.09 -22.96
CA ALA A 191 8.34 -7.30 -21.82
C ALA A 191 8.07 -7.98 -20.47
N PHE A 192 7.02 -8.80 -20.33
CA PHE A 192 6.79 -9.57 -19.10
C PHE A 192 7.85 -10.67 -18.91
N ARG A 193 8.35 -11.25 -19.99
CA ARG A 193 9.49 -12.19 -19.93
C ARG A 193 10.76 -11.46 -19.49
N GLU A 194 11.01 -10.26 -20.01
CA GLU A 194 12.15 -9.42 -19.64
C GLU A 194 12.10 -9.05 -18.15
N THR A 195 10.98 -8.53 -17.66
CA THR A 195 10.78 -8.22 -16.23
C THR A 195 11.03 -9.44 -15.34
N ARG A 196 10.59 -10.64 -15.73
CA ARG A 196 10.87 -11.87 -14.97
C ARG A 196 12.37 -12.21 -14.90
N MET A 197 13.13 -11.93 -15.95
CA MET A 197 14.58 -12.15 -15.96
C MET A 197 15.30 -11.09 -15.12
N GLU A 198 14.83 -9.85 -15.16
CA GLU A 198 15.42 -8.71 -14.44
C GLU A 198 15.18 -8.77 -12.93
N TYR A 199 14.03 -9.30 -12.49
CA TYR A 199 13.68 -9.42 -11.07
C TYR A 199 13.55 -10.89 -10.64
N PRO A 200 14.66 -11.57 -10.26
CA PRO A 200 14.64 -12.98 -9.86
C PRO A 200 13.72 -13.28 -8.68
N GLN A 201 13.63 -12.37 -7.71
CA GLN A 201 12.73 -12.55 -6.56
C GLN A 201 11.26 -12.54 -7.01
N PHE A 202 10.88 -11.67 -7.95
CA PHE A 202 9.55 -11.71 -8.54
C PHE A 202 9.28 -13.04 -9.23
N SER A 203 10.25 -13.55 -10.00
CA SER A 203 10.13 -14.87 -10.64
C SER A 203 9.95 -16.01 -9.64
N TYR A 204 10.64 -15.97 -8.49
CA TYR A 204 10.48 -16.96 -7.42
C TYR A 204 9.08 -16.89 -6.79
N ASP A 205 8.63 -15.71 -6.39
CA ASP A 205 7.31 -15.52 -5.78
C ASP A 205 6.20 -15.91 -6.77
N PHE A 206 6.31 -15.44 -8.02
CA PHE A 206 5.41 -15.79 -9.11
C PHE A 206 5.34 -17.31 -9.36
N ALA A 207 6.49 -18.00 -9.41
CA ALA A 207 6.52 -19.45 -9.57
C ALA A 207 5.87 -20.19 -8.39
N THR A 208 6.07 -19.70 -7.17
CA THR A 208 5.43 -20.24 -5.97
C THR A 208 3.91 -20.18 -6.08
N PHE A 209 3.36 -19.02 -6.43
CA PHE A 209 1.92 -18.86 -6.68
C PHE A 209 1.42 -19.72 -7.87
N LEU A 210 2.23 -19.90 -8.93
CA LEU A 210 1.88 -20.80 -10.05
C LEU A 210 1.77 -22.26 -9.59
N ILE A 211 2.73 -22.75 -8.80
CA ILE A 211 2.74 -24.12 -8.26
C ILE A 211 1.50 -24.35 -7.40
N GLU A 212 1.12 -23.38 -6.57
CA GLU A 212 -0.11 -23.45 -5.78
C GLU A 212 -1.36 -23.51 -6.67
N ARG A 213 -1.44 -22.65 -7.70
CA ARG A 213 -2.56 -22.65 -8.64
C ARG A 213 -2.68 -23.99 -9.37
N LEU A 214 -1.56 -24.54 -9.86
CA LEU A 214 -1.51 -25.86 -10.50
C LEU A 214 -1.98 -26.97 -9.56
N SER A 215 -1.50 -26.97 -8.32
CA SER A 215 -1.91 -27.94 -7.29
C SER A 215 -3.40 -27.87 -6.97
N ARG A 216 -4.00 -26.66 -7.00
CA ARG A 216 -5.46 -26.48 -6.85
C ARG A 216 -6.22 -27.04 -8.05
N VAL A 217 -5.72 -26.81 -9.27
CA VAL A 217 -6.34 -27.33 -10.51
C VAL A 217 -6.25 -28.85 -10.58
N ASP A 218 -5.10 -29.44 -10.31
CA ASP A 218 -4.92 -30.91 -10.31
C ASP A 218 -5.87 -31.58 -9.32
N ARG A 219 -5.98 -31.07 -8.09
CA ARG A 219 -6.96 -31.55 -7.10
C ARG A 219 -8.40 -31.46 -7.60
N LYS A 220 -8.78 -30.38 -8.29
CA LYS A 220 -10.13 -30.23 -8.86
C LYS A 220 -10.38 -31.25 -9.98
N ILE A 221 -9.40 -31.48 -10.85
CA ILE A 221 -9.50 -32.47 -11.94
C ILE A 221 -9.67 -33.87 -11.34
N ARG A 222 -8.81 -34.29 -10.42
CA ARG A 222 -8.90 -35.60 -9.77
C ARG A 222 -10.24 -35.82 -9.07
N LYS A 223 -10.75 -34.82 -8.34
CA LYS A 223 -12.07 -34.89 -7.70
C LYS A 223 -13.20 -35.06 -8.71
N ARG A 224 -13.17 -34.31 -9.83
CA ARG A 224 -14.17 -34.46 -10.90
C ARG A 224 -14.10 -35.85 -11.51
N SER A 225 -12.90 -36.34 -11.86
CA SER A 225 -12.71 -37.69 -12.40
C SER A 225 -13.24 -38.78 -11.46
N ALA A 226 -12.99 -38.66 -10.14
CA ALA A 226 -13.53 -39.59 -9.16
C ALA A 226 -15.07 -39.55 -9.10
N LEU A 227 -15.68 -38.35 -9.10
CA LEU A 227 -17.14 -38.19 -9.11
C LEU A 227 -17.79 -38.79 -10.37
N TRP A 228 -17.19 -38.60 -11.55
CA TRP A 228 -17.67 -39.20 -12.79
C TRP A 228 -17.62 -40.73 -12.74
N LEU A 229 -16.55 -41.31 -12.18
CA LEU A 229 -16.44 -42.77 -12.02
C LEU A 229 -17.45 -43.34 -11.02
N THR A 230 -17.79 -42.61 -9.96
CA THR A 230 -18.81 -43.05 -9.00
C THR A 230 -20.24 -42.92 -9.54
N LEU A 231 -20.55 -41.83 -10.26
CA LEU A 231 -21.87 -41.62 -10.86
C LEU A 231 -22.12 -42.58 -12.03
N GLY A 232 -21.13 -42.77 -12.91
CA GLY A 232 -21.25 -43.74 -14.00
C GLY A 232 -21.38 -45.19 -13.52
N ARG A 233 -20.91 -45.52 -12.31
CA ARG A 233 -21.11 -46.84 -11.70
C ARG A 233 -22.54 -47.01 -11.14
N GLN A 234 -23.14 -45.95 -10.58
CA GLN A 234 -24.54 -45.96 -10.13
C GLN A 234 -25.56 -46.07 -11.28
N ASP A 235 -25.27 -45.46 -12.43
CA ASP A 235 -26.16 -45.58 -13.61
C ASP A 235 -26.12 -46.99 -14.22
N HIS A 236 -24.99 -47.70 -14.11
CA HIS A 236 -24.88 -49.10 -14.51
C HIS A 236 -25.58 -50.06 -13.53
N ASP A 237 -25.58 -49.76 -12.23
CA ASP A 237 -26.28 -50.57 -11.21
C ASP A 237 -27.81 -50.37 -11.23
N ASN A 238 -28.32 -49.23 -11.71
CA ASN A 238 -29.76 -48.96 -11.86
C ASN A 238 -30.40 -49.45 -13.18
N LEU A 239 -29.61 -49.99 -14.11
CA LEU A 239 -30.08 -50.60 -15.36
C LEU A 239 -29.98 -52.14 -15.33
N GLY A 240 -29.66 -52.72 -14.17
CA GLY A 240 -29.74 -54.16 -13.93
C GLY A 240 -31.17 -54.58 -13.62
N TYR A 241 -31.73 -55.39 -14.52
CA TYR A 241 -32.95 -56.19 -14.36
C TYR A 241 -32.93 -57.08 -13.10
#